data_AF-A0A2W6J918-F1
#
_entry.id   AF-A0A2W6J918-F1
#
_cell.length_a   1.000
_cell.length_b   1.000
_cell.length_c   1.000
_cell.angle_alpha   90.00
_cell.angle_beta   90.00
_cell.angle_gamma   90.00
#
_symmetry.space_group_name_H-M   'P 1'
#
loop_
_entity.id
_entity.type
_entity.pdbx_description
1 polymer ?
#
loop_
_entity_poly.entity_id
_entity_poly.type
_entity_poly.pdbx_seq_one_letter_code
_entity_poly.pdbx_strand_id
1 'polypeptide(L)'
;MKKNTMGVAAGLAATLFVTATALAQAPAETKPGFFRQLGKSLKDAGQQALGARSATSGASTSGPLYTPISGGGRINGLFKNENHQSAQQGRLDWPRVALTFKEWGASLPCWTVEARIWTSATASTTETFQACADAALTIRDDLGEEAELNSNARAKATTDLMVGLRVRAGKPNTGDDRTTGPTPPREPFNVRTTREGVAWQARKVALSTAWVSGFLRADDLYPGPSGMLTPFRDTRMWIAGFDPAGNRDK
;
A
#
# COMPACT_ATOMS: atom_id res chain seq x y z
N MET A 1 69.33 41.78 -0.66
CA MET A 1 68.69 40.53 -1.10
C MET A 1 68.81 40.44 -2.62
N LYS A 2 69.25 39.27 -3.12
CA LYS A 2 69.66 38.98 -4.52
C LYS A 2 68.48 38.90 -5.51
N LYS A 3 68.73 39.33 -6.76
CA LYS A 3 68.62 38.57 -8.06
C LYS A 3 68.51 39.59 -9.21
N ASN A 4 69.53 39.84 -10.04
CA ASN A 4 70.11 39.07 -11.16
C ASN A 4 69.18 38.72 -12.34
N THR A 5 69.36 39.53 -13.41
CA THR A 5 69.68 39.19 -14.82
C THR A 5 68.68 38.52 -15.78
N MET A 6 68.45 39.24 -16.89
CA MET A 6 68.44 38.89 -18.34
C MET A 6 67.95 37.52 -18.82
N GLY A 7 67.25 37.54 -19.96
CA GLY A 7 67.56 36.63 -21.07
C GLY A 7 66.36 36.03 -21.80
N VAL A 8 66.36 36.22 -23.13
CA VAL A 8 65.36 35.83 -24.12
C VAL A 8 65.61 34.40 -24.66
N ALA A 9 64.59 33.85 -25.33
CA ALA A 9 64.61 32.92 -26.47
C ALA A 9 64.37 31.41 -26.26
N ALA A 10 63.31 30.98 -26.96
CA ALA A 10 63.25 29.88 -27.93
C ALA A 10 63.20 28.42 -27.43
N GLY A 11 62.01 27.85 -27.59
CA GLY A 11 61.77 26.75 -28.54
C GLY A 11 62.06 25.33 -28.06
N LEU A 12 60.99 24.53 -27.92
CA LEU A 12 60.96 23.13 -28.36
C LEU A 12 59.53 22.62 -28.38
N ALA A 13 59.07 22.27 -29.58
CA ALA A 13 57.83 21.56 -29.83
C ALA A 13 58.02 20.07 -29.50
N ALA A 14 57.02 19.46 -28.86
CA ALA A 14 56.84 18.02 -28.82
C ALA A 14 55.35 17.69 -28.88
N THR A 15 54.90 17.25 -30.05
CA THR A 15 53.60 16.65 -30.33
C THR A 15 53.49 15.30 -29.59
N LEU A 16 52.49 15.17 -28.73
CA LEU A 16 52.04 13.88 -28.20
C LEU A 16 50.60 13.63 -28.70
N PHE A 17 50.47 12.60 -29.52
CA PHE A 17 49.20 11.99 -29.91
C PHE A 17 48.47 11.49 -28.67
N VAL A 18 47.34 12.08 -28.32
CA VAL A 18 46.37 11.47 -27.41
C VAL A 18 45.28 10.86 -28.27
N THR A 19 45.32 9.55 -28.43
CA THR A 19 44.18 8.75 -28.86
C THR A 19 43.09 8.90 -27.81
N ALA A 20 42.08 9.71 -28.08
CA ALA A 20 40.85 9.74 -27.31
C ALA A 20 40.10 8.43 -27.54
N THR A 21 40.38 7.41 -26.72
CA THR A 21 39.41 6.34 -26.50
C THR A 21 38.23 6.97 -25.78
N ALA A 22 37.21 7.33 -26.56
CA ALA A 22 35.88 7.56 -26.03
C ALA A 22 35.43 6.27 -25.34
N LEU A 23 35.59 6.20 -24.02
CA LEU A 23 34.82 5.30 -23.20
C LEU A 23 33.37 5.74 -23.37
N ALA A 24 32.67 5.13 -24.33
CA ALA A 24 31.23 5.15 -24.38
C ALA A 24 30.76 4.70 -22.98
N GLN A 25 30.21 5.64 -22.22
CA GLN A 25 29.44 5.32 -21.04
C GLN A 25 28.38 4.35 -21.52
N ALA A 26 28.47 3.09 -21.08
CA ALA A 26 27.40 2.13 -21.30
C ALA A 26 26.11 2.83 -20.84
N PRO A 27 25.05 2.87 -21.67
CA PRO A 27 23.79 3.40 -21.20
C PRO A 27 23.45 2.64 -19.92
N ALA A 28 23.14 3.39 -18.85
CA ALA A 28 22.69 2.81 -17.60
C ALA A 28 21.69 1.72 -17.95
N GLU A 29 22.00 0.48 -17.56
CA GLU A 29 21.21 -0.70 -17.90
C GLU A 29 19.80 -0.43 -17.38
N THR A 30 18.90 -0.04 -18.28
CA THR A 30 17.51 0.29 -17.95
C THR A 30 16.87 -0.99 -17.46
N LYS A 31 16.86 -1.17 -16.13
CA LYS A 31 16.20 -2.29 -15.48
C LYS A 31 14.75 -2.30 -16.01
N PRO A 32 14.32 -3.39 -16.66
CA PRO A 32 12.95 -3.46 -17.14
C PRO A 32 12.01 -3.35 -15.94
N GLY A 33 10.96 -2.54 -16.07
CA GLY A 33 9.91 -2.43 -15.05
C GLY A 33 9.30 -3.80 -14.78
N PHE A 34 8.76 -3.99 -13.58
CA PHE A 34 8.18 -5.25 -13.13
C PHE A 34 7.22 -5.84 -14.18
N PHE A 35 6.33 -5.00 -14.74
CA PHE A 35 5.35 -5.43 -15.74
C PHE A 35 6.00 -5.82 -17.08
N ARG A 36 7.10 -5.18 -17.49
CA ARG A 36 7.85 -5.52 -18.72
C ARG A 36 8.71 -6.77 -18.58
N GLN A 37 9.30 -6.98 -17.39
CA GLN A 37 10.07 -8.18 -17.10
C GLN A 37 9.18 -9.43 -17.11
N LEU A 38 7.91 -9.27 -16.72
CA LEU A 38 6.88 -10.30 -16.82
C LEU A 38 6.28 -10.44 -18.23
N GLY A 39 6.13 -9.32 -18.96
CA GLY A 39 5.44 -9.25 -20.25
C GLY A 39 6.16 -9.92 -21.43
N LYS A 40 7.46 -10.23 -21.34
CA LYS A 40 8.19 -10.94 -22.42
C LYS A 40 8.00 -12.46 -22.41
N SER A 41 7.50 -13.04 -21.31
CA SER A 41 7.26 -14.49 -21.20
C SER A 41 5.77 -14.88 -21.18
N LEU A 42 4.85 -13.97 -20.87
CA LEU A 42 3.46 -14.33 -20.59
C LEU A 42 2.49 -13.18 -20.92
N LYS A 43 2.26 -12.90 -22.20
CA LYS A 43 1.53 -11.69 -22.61
C LYS A 43 0.03 -11.69 -22.27
N ASP A 44 -0.62 -12.85 -22.23
CA ASP A 44 -2.07 -12.94 -21.92
C ASP A 44 -2.38 -13.83 -20.72
N ALA A 45 -1.71 -14.99 -20.59
CA ALA A 45 -1.91 -15.89 -19.44
C ALA A 45 -1.29 -15.36 -18.14
N GLY A 46 -0.20 -14.59 -18.22
CA GLY A 46 0.53 -14.08 -17.06
C GLY A 46 -0.18 -12.93 -16.35
N GLN A 47 -0.80 -12.03 -17.10
CA GLN A 47 -1.57 -10.92 -16.52
C GLN A 47 -2.79 -11.44 -15.73
N GLN A 48 -3.47 -12.47 -16.26
CA GLN A 48 -4.56 -13.16 -15.57
C GLN A 48 -4.08 -13.99 -14.37
N ALA A 49 -2.95 -14.69 -14.51
CA ALA A 49 -2.34 -15.49 -13.43
C ALA A 49 -1.73 -14.64 -12.30
N LEU A 50 -1.27 -13.43 -12.60
CA LEU A 50 -0.64 -12.48 -11.68
C LEU A 50 -1.59 -11.37 -11.22
N GLY A 51 -2.88 -11.54 -11.46
CA GLY A 51 -3.84 -10.71 -10.75
C GLY A 51 -3.91 -9.25 -11.23
N ALA A 52 -3.40 -8.89 -12.41
CA ALA A 52 -3.26 -7.50 -12.85
C ALA A 52 -3.91 -7.28 -14.22
N ARG A 53 -4.70 -6.21 -14.38
CA ARG A 53 -5.25 -5.77 -15.67
C ARG A 53 -4.69 -4.40 -16.06
N SER A 54 -4.50 -4.18 -17.36
CA SER A 54 -4.05 -2.87 -17.87
C SER A 54 -5.06 -1.77 -17.51
N ALA A 55 -4.58 -0.68 -16.91
CA ALA A 55 -5.40 0.45 -16.43
C ALA A 55 -6.16 1.19 -17.56
N THR A 56 -5.85 0.89 -18.83
CA THR A 56 -6.50 1.46 -20.03
C THR A 56 -7.90 0.90 -20.32
N SER A 57 -8.40 -0.06 -19.54
CA SER A 57 -9.75 -0.62 -19.71
C SER A 57 -10.74 -0.11 -18.65
N GLY A 58 -11.36 1.04 -18.95
CA GLY A 58 -12.57 1.53 -18.29
C GLY A 58 -12.33 2.26 -16.97
N ALA A 59 -12.78 3.52 -16.90
CA ALA A 59 -12.93 4.23 -15.64
C ALA A 59 -13.70 3.35 -14.65
N SER A 60 -13.10 3.08 -13.48
CA SER A 60 -13.74 2.36 -12.40
C SER A 60 -15.09 3.02 -12.07
N THR A 61 -16.19 2.36 -12.44
CA THR A 61 -17.56 2.79 -12.15
C THR A 61 -17.94 2.65 -10.67
N SER A 62 -16.97 2.28 -9.81
CA SER A 62 -17.19 1.90 -8.42
C SER A 62 -16.77 2.97 -7.39
N GLY A 63 -16.38 4.18 -7.84
CA GLY A 63 -16.09 5.31 -6.96
C GLY A 63 -14.66 5.34 -6.39
N PRO A 64 -14.32 6.36 -5.58
CA PRO A 64 -12.96 6.60 -5.09
C PRO A 64 -12.54 5.64 -3.97
N LEU A 65 -11.22 5.34 -3.90
CA LEU A 65 -10.64 4.62 -2.76
C LEU A 65 -10.77 5.38 -1.45
N TYR A 66 -10.71 6.70 -1.55
CA TYR A 66 -10.69 7.63 -0.43
C TYR A 66 -11.20 8.99 -0.88
N THR A 67 -12.18 9.53 -0.18
CA THR A 67 -12.60 10.92 -0.33
C THR A 67 -12.79 11.52 1.07
N PRO A 68 -11.96 12.48 1.48
CA PRO A 68 -12.06 13.05 2.81
C PRO A 68 -13.40 13.77 2.98
N ILE A 69 -14.04 13.58 4.14
CA ILE A 69 -15.26 14.30 4.54
C ILE A 69 -14.91 15.29 5.64
N SER A 70 -14.12 14.87 6.63
CA SER A 70 -13.64 15.71 7.72
C SER A 70 -12.37 15.15 8.35
N GLY A 71 -11.60 16.00 9.03
CA GLY A 71 -10.32 15.63 9.66
C GLY A 71 -9.10 15.99 8.81
N GLY A 72 -7.95 15.44 9.18
CA GLY A 72 -6.64 15.88 8.68
C GLY A 72 -6.14 15.21 7.40
N GLY A 73 -6.88 14.24 6.84
CA GLY A 73 -6.43 13.48 5.68
C GLY A 73 -5.27 12.51 5.96
N ARG A 74 -5.04 12.19 7.24
CA ARG A 74 -3.84 11.52 7.74
C ARG A 74 -3.79 10.04 7.38
N ILE A 75 -4.94 9.40 7.10
CA ILE A 75 -4.95 7.99 6.72
C ILE A 75 -4.29 7.76 5.38
N ASN A 76 -4.36 8.73 4.45
CA ASN A 76 -3.76 8.59 3.12
C ASN A 76 -2.23 8.52 3.24
N GLY A 77 -1.67 7.35 2.92
CA GLY A 77 -0.25 7.08 3.02
C GLY A 77 0.30 6.93 4.44
N LEU A 78 -0.55 6.77 5.46
CA LEU A 78 -0.16 6.68 6.88
C LEU A 78 1.01 5.71 7.14
N PHE A 79 1.04 4.56 6.47
CA PHE A 79 2.03 3.49 6.66
C PHE A 79 3.10 3.45 5.56
N LYS A 80 3.07 4.35 4.57
CA LYS A 80 3.93 4.26 3.36
C LYS A 80 5.42 4.37 3.68
N ASN A 81 5.78 5.25 4.61
CA ASN A 81 7.17 5.55 4.95
C ASN A 81 7.76 4.62 6.01
N GLU A 82 7.00 3.63 6.47
CA GLU A 82 7.46 2.69 7.48
C GLU A 82 8.17 1.49 6.90
N ASN A 83 8.99 0.85 7.73
CA ASN A 83 9.58 -0.44 7.42
C ASN A 83 8.50 -1.53 7.47
N HIS A 84 7.95 -1.87 6.30
CA HIS A 84 6.88 -2.86 6.15
C HIS A 84 7.24 -4.21 6.79
N GLN A 85 8.46 -4.70 6.58
CA GLN A 85 8.91 -5.97 7.17
C GLN A 85 8.91 -5.93 8.70
N SER A 86 9.30 -4.81 9.31
CA SER A 86 9.26 -4.62 10.76
C SER A 86 7.82 -4.56 11.28
N ALA A 87 6.91 -3.94 10.52
CA ALA A 87 5.49 -3.94 10.82
C ALA A 87 4.89 -5.36 10.79
N GLN A 88 5.19 -6.13 9.73
CA GLN A 88 4.77 -7.53 9.61
C GLN A 88 5.31 -8.39 10.75
N GLN A 89 6.48 -8.06 11.29
CA GLN A 89 7.09 -8.73 12.44
C GLN A 89 6.51 -8.29 13.79
N GLY A 90 5.59 -7.32 13.82
CA GLY A 90 5.03 -6.75 15.04
C GLY A 90 6.06 -5.99 15.88
N ARG A 91 7.10 -5.44 15.23
CA ARG A 91 8.12 -4.58 15.86
C ARG A 91 7.73 -3.11 15.88
N LEU A 92 6.77 -2.72 15.05
CA LEU A 92 6.16 -1.39 15.09
C LEU A 92 4.85 -1.47 15.85
N ASP A 93 4.68 -0.65 16.88
CA ASP A 93 3.44 -0.58 17.64
C ASP A 93 2.49 0.49 17.12
N TRP A 94 3.00 1.58 16.55
CA TRP A 94 2.24 2.73 16.07
C TRP A 94 2.59 3.05 14.61
N PRO A 95 1.72 3.78 13.88
CA PRO A 95 0.37 4.17 14.25
C PRO A 95 -0.59 2.98 14.22
N ARG A 96 -1.74 3.10 14.89
CA ARG A 96 -2.82 2.11 14.89
C ARG A 96 -4.12 2.75 14.42
N VAL A 97 -4.98 1.99 13.75
CA VAL A 97 -6.19 2.50 13.11
C VAL A 97 -7.39 1.62 13.43
N ALA A 98 -8.38 2.20 14.11
CA ALA A 98 -9.68 1.60 14.38
C ALA A 98 -10.71 2.15 13.38
N LEU A 99 -11.31 1.29 12.55
CA LEU A 99 -12.30 1.69 11.54
C LEU A 99 -13.73 1.47 12.04
N THR A 100 -14.51 2.53 12.14
CA THR A 100 -15.95 2.46 12.44
C THR A 100 -16.74 2.85 11.21
N PHE A 101 -17.66 1.99 10.76
CA PHE A 101 -18.52 2.31 9.62
C PHE A 101 -19.72 3.14 10.08
N LYS A 102 -19.76 4.42 9.69
CA LYS A 102 -20.78 5.41 10.08
C LYS A 102 -22.01 5.37 9.19
N GLU A 103 -21.83 5.10 7.91
CA GLU A 103 -22.91 4.81 6.97
C GLU A 103 -22.52 3.59 6.14
N TRP A 104 -23.38 2.58 6.15
CA TRP A 104 -23.03 1.27 5.64
C TRP A 104 -24.25 0.49 5.16
N GLY A 105 -24.00 -0.46 4.28
CA GLY A 105 -25.00 -1.39 3.75
C GLY A 105 -24.37 -2.31 2.71
N ALA A 106 -24.72 -3.59 2.72
CA ALA A 106 -24.27 -4.57 1.74
C ALA A 106 -24.59 -4.14 0.30
N SER A 107 -25.67 -3.38 0.10
CA SER A 107 -26.07 -2.84 -1.21
C SER A 107 -25.33 -1.56 -1.63
N LEU A 108 -24.68 -0.88 -0.69
CA LEU A 108 -24.00 0.39 -0.97
C LEU A 108 -22.62 0.16 -1.59
N PRO A 109 -22.29 0.82 -2.71
CA PRO A 109 -20.96 0.71 -3.32
C PRO A 109 -19.89 1.41 -2.46
N CYS A 110 -20.27 2.47 -1.74
CA CYS A 110 -19.39 3.30 -0.93
C CYS A 110 -19.96 3.49 0.46
N TRP A 111 -19.08 3.41 1.46
CA TRP A 111 -19.44 3.59 2.87
C TRP A 111 -18.74 4.80 3.45
N THR A 112 -19.36 5.40 4.45
CA THR A 112 -18.76 6.46 5.27
C THR A 112 -18.03 5.80 6.42
N VAL A 113 -16.72 6.04 6.51
CA VAL A 113 -15.81 5.43 7.48
C VAL A 113 -15.25 6.50 8.39
N GLU A 114 -15.30 6.27 9.70
CA GLU A 114 -14.52 7.01 10.68
C GLU A 114 -13.29 6.19 11.05
N ALA A 115 -12.10 6.76 10.85
CA ALA A 115 -10.86 6.19 11.34
C ALA A 115 -10.42 6.93 12.61
N ARG A 116 -10.28 6.18 13.71
CA ARG A 116 -9.54 6.64 14.89
C ARG A 116 -8.10 6.19 14.77
N ILE A 117 -7.20 7.15 14.58
CA ILE A 117 -5.77 6.96 14.37
C ILE A 117 -5.06 7.21 15.69
N TRP A 118 -4.48 6.17 16.28
CA TRP A 118 -3.68 6.24 17.49
C TRP A 118 -2.20 6.39 17.14
N THR A 119 -1.55 7.40 17.72
CA THR A 119 -0.11 7.62 17.61
C THR A 119 0.65 7.20 18.87
N SER A 120 -0.07 6.94 19.95
CA SER A 120 0.42 6.35 21.20
C SER A 120 -0.73 5.64 21.92
N ALA A 121 -0.48 5.07 23.10
CA ALA A 121 -1.53 4.44 23.90
C ALA A 121 -2.60 5.42 24.40
N THR A 122 -2.33 6.74 24.36
CA THR A 122 -3.20 7.77 24.94
C THR A 122 -3.54 8.90 23.96
N ALA A 123 -2.81 9.03 22.85
CA ALA A 123 -3.05 10.06 21.85
C ALA A 123 -3.70 9.47 20.60
N SER A 124 -4.84 10.03 20.20
CA SER A 124 -5.49 9.70 18.94
C SER A 124 -6.11 10.93 18.27
N THR A 125 -6.29 10.82 16.96
CA THR A 125 -7.08 11.74 16.15
C THR A 125 -8.14 10.97 15.39
N THR A 126 -9.26 11.61 15.05
CA THR A 126 -10.30 11.01 14.22
C THR A 126 -10.41 11.75 12.89
N GLU A 127 -10.71 11.00 11.85
CA GLU A 127 -11.13 11.57 10.57
C GLU A 127 -12.21 10.72 9.93
N THR A 128 -13.02 11.35 9.09
CA THR A 128 -14.12 10.71 8.38
C THR A 128 -13.92 10.86 6.88
N PHE A 129 -14.17 9.79 6.15
CA PHE A 129 -14.02 9.75 4.70
C PHE A 129 -14.98 8.74 4.09
N GLN A 130 -15.19 8.86 2.78
CA GLN A 130 -15.87 7.86 1.99
C GLN A 130 -14.84 6.90 1.38
N ALA A 131 -15.14 5.60 1.42
CA ALA A 131 -14.35 4.57 0.74
C ALA A 131 -15.29 3.58 0.05
N CYS A 132 -14.97 3.23 -1.20
CA CYS A 132 -15.79 2.34 -1.99
C CYS A 132 -15.23 0.94 -2.06
N ALA A 133 -16.11 -0.06 -1.95
CA ALA A 133 -15.74 -1.47 -1.89
C ALA A 133 -15.01 -1.94 -3.14
N ASP A 134 -15.40 -1.42 -4.31
CA ASP A 134 -14.94 -1.87 -5.62
C ASP A 134 -14.11 -0.82 -6.38
N ALA A 135 -13.61 0.18 -5.66
CA ALA A 135 -12.65 1.15 -6.18
C ALA A 135 -11.39 0.45 -6.72
N ALA A 136 -10.86 0.96 -7.83
CA ALA A 136 -9.67 0.41 -8.48
C ALA A 136 -8.45 0.50 -7.55
N LEU A 137 -7.80 -0.65 -7.31
CA LEU A 137 -6.54 -0.72 -6.57
C LEU A 137 -5.40 -0.77 -7.58
N THR A 138 -4.71 0.35 -7.78
CA THR A 138 -3.63 0.45 -8.76
C THR A 138 -2.27 0.24 -8.12
N ILE A 139 -1.40 -0.44 -8.84
CA ILE A 139 0.02 -0.60 -8.58
C ILE A 139 0.74 0.22 -9.64
N ARG A 140 1.72 1.02 -9.22
CA ARG A 140 2.63 1.72 -10.11
C ARG A 140 4.01 1.11 -9.97
N ASP A 141 4.65 0.75 -11.08
CA ASP A 141 6.02 0.24 -11.06
C ASP A 141 7.07 1.37 -11.13
N ASP A 142 8.35 0.99 -11.06
CA ASP A 142 9.49 1.91 -11.10
C ASP A 142 9.60 2.70 -12.41
N LEU A 143 8.94 2.25 -13.49
CA LEU A 143 8.87 2.94 -14.78
C LEU A 143 7.62 3.83 -14.91
N GLY A 144 6.77 3.88 -13.87
CA GLY A 144 5.53 4.63 -13.87
C GLY A 144 4.38 3.94 -14.61
N GLU A 145 4.53 2.67 -15.01
CA GLU A 145 3.44 1.90 -15.59
C GLU A 145 2.43 1.52 -14.49
N GLU A 146 1.14 1.72 -14.77
CA GLU A 146 0.06 1.42 -13.83
C GLU A 146 -0.74 0.19 -14.25
N ALA A 147 -0.94 -0.72 -13.31
CA ALA A 147 -1.83 -1.86 -13.45
C ALA A 147 -2.82 -1.90 -12.28
N GLU A 148 -4.05 -2.32 -12.56
CA GLU A 148 -5.07 -2.50 -11.53
C GLU A 148 -5.08 -3.95 -11.07
N LEU A 149 -5.25 -4.16 -9.76
CA LEU A 149 -5.56 -5.47 -9.20
C LEU A 149 -6.88 -6.01 -9.75
N ASN A 150 -6.86 -7.25 -10.24
CA ASN A 150 -8.04 -7.96 -10.68
C ASN A 150 -8.86 -8.51 -9.51
N SER A 151 -10.02 -9.07 -9.82
CA SER A 151 -10.95 -9.64 -8.82
C SER A 151 -10.32 -10.75 -7.97
N ASN A 152 -9.45 -11.59 -8.53
CA ASN A 152 -8.80 -12.68 -7.80
C ASN A 152 -7.83 -12.16 -6.74
N ALA A 153 -7.02 -11.14 -7.08
CA ALA A 153 -6.11 -10.51 -6.12
C ALA A 153 -6.87 -9.80 -5.00
N ARG A 154 -7.98 -9.14 -5.33
CA ARG A 154 -8.88 -8.50 -4.35
C ARG A 154 -9.55 -9.53 -3.45
N ALA A 155 -9.99 -10.66 -4.01
CA ALA A 155 -10.51 -11.79 -3.24
C ALA A 155 -9.44 -12.32 -2.28
N LYS A 156 -8.24 -12.65 -2.75
CA LYS A 156 -7.11 -13.08 -1.90
C LYS A 156 -6.81 -12.08 -0.76
N ALA A 157 -6.80 -10.79 -1.05
CA ALA A 157 -6.60 -9.76 -0.03
C ALA A 157 -7.67 -9.84 1.08
N THR A 158 -8.94 -9.95 0.69
CA THR A 158 -10.07 -9.92 1.62
C THR A 158 -10.34 -11.25 2.31
N THR A 159 -10.16 -12.40 1.65
CA THR A 159 -10.45 -13.74 2.18
C THR A 159 -9.26 -14.39 2.88
N ASP A 160 -8.04 -14.14 2.40
CA ASP A 160 -6.87 -14.86 2.90
C ASP A 160 -6.07 -13.95 3.83
N LEU A 161 -5.70 -12.76 3.37
CA LEU A 161 -4.86 -11.86 4.17
C LEU A 161 -5.65 -11.24 5.32
N MET A 162 -6.77 -10.58 5.05
CA MET A 162 -7.52 -9.85 6.07
C MET A 162 -8.23 -10.79 7.05
N VAL A 163 -8.88 -11.86 6.58
CA VAL A 163 -9.57 -12.82 7.47
C VAL A 163 -8.58 -13.73 8.19
N GLY A 164 -7.48 -14.13 7.55
CA GLY A 164 -6.43 -14.94 8.17
C GLY A 164 -5.57 -14.19 9.19
N LEU A 165 -5.68 -12.86 9.23
CA LEU A 165 -4.91 -12.02 10.13
C LEU A 165 -5.32 -12.23 11.58
N ARG A 166 -4.33 -12.53 12.44
CA ARG A 166 -4.51 -12.66 13.88
C ARG A 166 -3.41 -11.94 14.64
N VAL A 167 -3.76 -11.35 15.78
CA VAL A 167 -2.77 -10.81 16.71
C VAL A 167 -1.89 -11.94 17.22
N ARG A 168 -0.57 -11.74 17.18
CA ARG A 168 0.43 -12.73 17.59
C ARG A 168 0.28 -13.04 19.08
N ALA A 169 0.57 -14.29 19.46
CA ALA A 169 0.66 -14.67 20.85
C ALA A 169 1.66 -13.77 21.60
N GLY A 170 1.30 -13.36 22.82
CA GLY A 170 2.10 -12.43 23.63
C GLY A 170 1.99 -10.96 23.26
N LYS A 171 1.25 -10.59 22.21
CA LYS A 171 0.92 -9.19 21.91
C LYS A 171 -0.44 -8.79 22.51
N PRO A 172 -0.59 -7.57 23.06
CA PRO A 172 -1.86 -7.09 23.60
C PRO A 172 -2.98 -7.14 22.55
N ASN A 173 -4.13 -7.69 22.95
CA ASN A 173 -5.36 -7.69 22.17
C ASN A 173 -6.57 -7.68 23.11
N THR A 174 -7.73 -7.28 22.61
CA THR A 174 -9.00 -7.24 23.37
C THR A 174 -9.81 -8.54 23.25
N GLY A 175 -9.21 -9.64 22.79
CA GLY A 175 -9.94 -10.89 22.55
C GLY A 175 -10.98 -10.73 21.44
N ASP A 176 -12.21 -11.11 21.73
CA ASP A 176 -13.33 -11.00 20.78
C ASP A 176 -14.02 -9.61 20.83
N ASP A 177 -13.71 -8.80 21.84
CA ASP A 177 -14.27 -7.45 21.97
C ASP A 177 -13.66 -6.52 20.94
N ARG A 178 -14.51 -5.89 20.13
CA ARG A 178 -14.08 -4.86 19.19
C ARG A 178 -14.15 -3.50 19.85
N THR A 179 -13.06 -2.75 19.78
CA THR A 179 -12.97 -1.44 20.43
C THR A 179 -12.45 -0.39 19.45
N THR A 180 -12.76 0.88 19.74
CA THR A 180 -12.11 2.03 19.09
C THR A 180 -10.81 2.44 19.82
N GLY A 181 -10.46 1.73 20.90
CA GLY A 181 -9.28 1.95 21.73
C GLY A 181 -7.96 1.64 21.00
N PRO A 182 -6.80 1.84 21.63
CA PRO A 182 -5.51 1.62 20.97
C PRO A 182 -5.17 0.15 20.71
N THR A 183 -5.96 -0.79 21.22
CA THR A 183 -5.63 -2.23 21.22
C THR A 183 -6.58 -2.97 20.27
N PRO A 184 -6.07 -3.70 19.27
CA PRO A 184 -6.90 -4.41 18.31
C PRO A 184 -7.58 -5.64 18.93
N PRO A 185 -8.71 -6.10 18.36
CA PRO A 185 -9.24 -7.43 18.66
C PRO A 185 -8.31 -8.52 18.13
N ARG A 186 -8.48 -9.75 18.63
CA ARG A 186 -7.69 -10.93 18.23
C ARG A 186 -7.72 -11.17 16.72
N GLU A 187 -8.86 -10.93 16.09
CA GLU A 187 -9.07 -11.07 14.64
C GLU A 187 -9.48 -9.71 14.04
N PRO A 188 -8.53 -8.89 13.53
CA PRO A 188 -8.78 -7.50 13.16
C PRO A 188 -9.93 -7.26 12.18
N PHE A 189 -10.10 -8.11 11.17
CA PHE A 189 -11.10 -7.92 10.10
C PHE A 189 -12.22 -8.97 10.10
N ASN A 190 -12.19 -9.93 11.03
CA ASN A 190 -13.24 -10.95 11.13
C ASN A 190 -14.45 -10.42 11.92
N VAL A 191 -15.26 -9.59 11.28
CA VAL A 191 -16.51 -9.07 11.87
C VAL A 191 -17.64 -10.10 11.75
N ARG A 192 -18.45 -10.21 12.81
CA ARG A 192 -19.69 -10.98 12.80
C ARG A 192 -20.86 -10.02 12.64
N THR A 193 -21.68 -10.25 11.64
CA THR A 193 -22.89 -9.46 11.37
C THR A 193 -24.08 -10.42 11.26
N THR A 194 -25.24 -10.03 11.78
CA THR A 194 -26.48 -10.80 11.60
C THR A 194 -27.07 -10.65 10.20
N ARG A 195 -26.62 -9.63 9.46
CA ARG A 195 -27.03 -9.35 8.08
C ARG A 195 -26.09 -10.01 7.09
N GLU A 196 -26.67 -10.65 6.09
CA GLU A 196 -25.95 -11.26 4.97
C GLU A 196 -25.17 -10.21 4.18
N GLY A 197 -24.00 -10.57 3.67
CA GLY A 197 -23.18 -9.71 2.81
C GLY A 197 -22.45 -8.55 3.50
N VAL A 198 -22.94 -8.05 4.64
CA VAL A 198 -22.36 -6.87 5.32
C VAL A 198 -20.93 -7.13 5.76
N ALA A 199 -20.63 -8.29 6.36
CA ALA A 199 -19.26 -8.63 6.75
C ALA A 199 -18.28 -8.68 5.55
N TRP A 200 -18.75 -9.16 4.39
CA TRP A 200 -17.96 -9.18 3.17
C TRP A 200 -17.73 -7.78 2.61
N GLN A 201 -18.80 -6.99 2.51
CA GLN A 201 -18.74 -5.60 2.04
C GLN A 201 -17.83 -4.73 2.93
N ALA A 202 -17.90 -4.93 4.26
CA ALA A 202 -17.02 -4.30 5.23
C ALA A 202 -15.53 -4.56 4.96
N ARG A 203 -15.18 -5.81 4.62
CA ARG A 203 -13.80 -6.17 4.29
C ARG A 203 -13.35 -5.53 2.97
N LYS A 204 -14.22 -5.43 1.97
CA LYS A 204 -13.92 -4.70 0.72
C LYS A 204 -13.68 -3.21 0.97
N VAL A 205 -14.52 -2.54 1.77
CA VAL A 205 -14.31 -1.13 2.15
C VAL A 205 -13.03 -0.94 2.97
N ALA A 206 -12.77 -1.86 3.91
CA ALA A 206 -11.54 -1.86 4.68
C ALA A 206 -10.30 -2.13 3.81
N LEU A 207 -10.40 -2.92 2.74
CA LEU A 207 -9.32 -3.10 1.76
C LEU A 207 -8.98 -1.79 1.05
N SER A 208 -9.98 -1.01 0.61
CA SER A 208 -9.74 0.31 0.02
C SER A 208 -9.00 1.25 0.99
N THR A 209 -9.38 1.19 2.26
CA THR A 209 -8.73 1.96 3.34
C THR A 209 -7.29 1.47 3.61
N ALA A 210 -7.08 0.16 3.63
CA ALA A 210 -5.77 -0.45 3.82
C ALA A 210 -4.82 -0.13 2.66
N TRP A 211 -5.33 -0.09 1.43
CA TRP A 211 -4.55 0.23 0.23
C TRP A 211 -4.15 1.70 0.20
N VAL A 212 -5.10 2.63 0.38
CA VAL A 212 -4.79 4.08 0.35
C VAL A 212 -3.81 4.47 1.45
N SER A 213 -3.89 3.82 2.62
CA SER A 213 -2.98 4.07 3.74
C SER A 213 -1.60 3.44 3.58
N GLY A 214 -1.41 2.52 2.62
CA GLY A 214 -0.18 1.76 2.47
C GLY A 214 0.01 0.66 3.53
N PHE A 215 -1.06 0.32 4.26
CA PHE A 215 -1.08 -0.80 5.21
C PHE A 215 -0.95 -2.15 4.49
N LEU A 216 -1.69 -2.33 3.39
CA LEU A 216 -1.53 -3.43 2.46
C LEU A 216 -0.81 -2.95 1.20
N ARG A 217 0.12 -3.75 0.70
CA ARG A 217 0.94 -3.45 -0.50
C ARG A 217 0.82 -4.58 -1.52
N ALA A 218 1.20 -4.30 -2.76
CA ALA A 218 1.24 -5.30 -3.83
C ALA A 218 2.10 -6.52 -3.47
N ASP A 219 3.23 -6.29 -2.80
CA ASP A 219 4.16 -7.33 -2.35
C ASP A 219 3.58 -8.28 -1.30
N ASP A 220 2.44 -7.94 -0.69
CA ASP A 220 1.71 -8.84 0.21
C ASP A 220 0.81 -9.82 -0.57
N LEU A 221 0.46 -9.46 -1.81
CA LEU A 221 -0.43 -10.24 -2.67
C LEU A 221 0.36 -11.18 -3.58
N TYR A 222 1.53 -10.76 -4.04
CA TYR A 222 2.37 -11.50 -4.97
C TYR A 222 3.74 -11.81 -4.35
N PRO A 223 4.39 -12.91 -4.77
CA PRO A 223 5.80 -13.12 -4.43
C PRO A 223 6.60 -11.91 -4.95
N GLY A 224 7.33 -11.25 -4.06
CA GLY A 224 8.26 -10.19 -4.48
C GLY A 224 9.40 -10.75 -5.35
N PRO A 225 10.38 -9.92 -5.74
CA PRO A 225 11.51 -10.34 -6.58
C PRO A 225 12.30 -11.55 -6.05
N SER A 226 12.22 -11.83 -4.75
CA SER A 226 12.80 -12.99 -4.08
C SER A 226 12.01 -14.30 -4.28
N GLY A 227 10.84 -14.27 -4.93
CA GLY A 227 9.95 -15.42 -5.12
C GLY A 227 9.26 -15.90 -3.84
N MET A 228 9.46 -15.23 -2.70
CA MET A 228 8.88 -15.61 -1.42
C MET A 228 7.69 -14.72 -1.07
N LEU A 229 6.51 -15.33 -0.90
CA LEU A 229 5.34 -14.68 -0.32
C LEU A 229 5.49 -14.67 1.20
N THR A 230 5.85 -13.52 1.78
CA THR A 230 5.80 -13.36 3.23
C THR A 230 4.35 -13.21 3.68
N PRO A 231 3.86 -14.01 4.64
CA PRO A 231 2.49 -13.89 5.12
C PRO A 231 2.26 -12.51 5.73
N PHE A 232 1.17 -11.85 5.32
CA PHE A 232 0.69 -10.62 5.92
C PHE A 232 0.29 -10.84 7.39
N ARG A 233 0.84 -10.04 8.29
CA ARG A 233 0.82 -10.17 9.76
C ARG A 233 0.78 -8.84 10.51
N ASP A 234 0.75 -7.69 9.82
CA ASP A 234 0.55 -6.39 10.46
C ASP A 234 -0.89 -6.31 11.00
N THR A 235 -1.03 -6.02 12.29
CA THR A 235 -2.31 -6.03 13.04
C THR A 235 -2.70 -4.65 13.53
N ARG A 236 -2.04 -3.60 13.03
CA ARG A 236 -2.27 -2.22 13.45
C ARG A 236 -3.52 -1.57 12.88
N MET A 237 -4.25 -2.22 11.97
CA MET A 237 -5.56 -1.78 11.48
C MET A 237 -6.63 -2.83 11.73
N TRP A 238 -7.82 -2.43 12.18
CA TRP A 238 -8.95 -3.33 12.41
C TRP A 238 -10.30 -2.62 12.23
N ILE A 239 -11.36 -3.41 12.09
CA ILE A 239 -12.73 -2.91 12.10
C ILE A 239 -13.22 -2.78 13.55
N ALA A 240 -13.40 -1.58 14.06
CA ALA A 240 -13.92 -1.34 15.40
C ALA A 240 -15.41 -1.66 15.53
N GLY A 241 -16.20 -1.41 14.47
CA GLY A 241 -17.63 -1.72 14.49
C GLY A 241 -18.44 -0.96 13.45
N PHE A 242 -19.75 -0.94 13.68
CA PHE A 242 -20.76 -0.36 12.82
C PHE A 242 -21.64 0.58 13.65
N ASP A 243 -21.92 1.77 13.16
CA ASP A 243 -22.89 2.68 13.78
C ASP A 243 -24.30 2.08 13.62
N PRO A 244 -25.04 1.82 14.71
CA PRO A 244 -26.40 1.27 14.61
C PRO A 244 -27.36 2.14 13.78
N ALA A 245 -27.19 3.46 13.79
CA ALA A 245 -28.00 4.39 13.00
C ALA A 245 -27.54 4.50 11.53
N GLY A 246 -26.37 3.92 11.22
CA GLY A 246 -25.70 4.02 9.93
C GLY A 246 -26.21 3.08 8.84
N ASN A 247 -27.08 2.13 9.17
CA ASN A 247 -27.56 1.16 8.18
C ASN A 247 -28.44 1.80 7.11
N ARG A 248 -28.09 1.56 5.85
CA ARG A 248 -28.83 2.01 4.66
C ARG A 248 -29.41 0.87 3.83
N ASP A 249 -29.18 -0.39 4.19
CA ASP A 249 -29.97 -1.50 3.65
C ASP A 249 -31.34 -1.46 4.32
N LYS A 250 -32.30 -0.79 3.67
CA LYS A 250 -33.72 -0.80 4.03
C LYS A 250 -34.54 -1.30 2.87
#